data_AF-A0A7W0NJ19-F1
#
_entry.id   AF-A0A7W0NJ19-F1
#
_cell.length_a   1.000
_cell.length_b   1.000
_cell.length_c   1.000
_cell.angle_alpha   90.00
_cell.angle_beta   90.00
_cell.angle_gamma   90.00
#
_symmetry.space_group_name_H-M   'P 1'
#
loop_
_entity.id
_entity.type
_entity.pdbx_description
1 polymer ?
#
loop_
_entity_poly.entity_id
_entity_poly.type
_entity_poly.pdbx_seq_one_letter_code
_entity_poly.pdbx_strand_id
1 'polypeptide(L)'
;MLGRSRKGGPLSVPALSSIEEQVLLLVAGGQSHSAIADELRLSLKTVEWHVARARRKLDQAATLRDRVQEATSVPIQTAEFTVTTEGGKQ
;
A
#
# COMPACT_ATOMS: atom_id res chain seq x y z
N MET A 1 19.91 -13.65 20.26
CA MET A 1 19.57 -12.45 19.48
C MET A 1 18.47 -12.79 18.49
N LEU A 2 17.23 -12.34 18.68
CA LEU A 2 16.21 -12.39 17.62
C LEU A 2 15.85 -10.96 17.25
N GLY A 3 16.24 -10.58 16.04
CA GLY A 3 15.86 -9.33 15.42
C GLY A 3 14.35 -9.28 15.28
N ARG A 4 13.70 -8.44 16.10
CA ARG A 4 12.32 -8.04 15.91
C ARG A 4 12.24 -7.41 14.53
N SER A 5 11.66 -8.15 13.58
CA SER A 5 11.32 -7.63 12.25
C SER A 5 10.72 -6.25 12.45
N ARG A 6 11.38 -5.23 11.89
CA ARG A 6 10.85 -3.88 11.80
C ARG A 6 9.59 -3.99 10.95
N LYS A 7 8.45 -4.32 11.59
CA LYS A 7 7.14 -3.86 11.11
C LYS A 7 7.39 -2.40 10.76
N GLY A 8 7.25 -2.09 9.46
CA GLY A 8 7.57 -0.78 8.92
C GLY A 8 7.02 0.31 9.81
N GLY A 9 7.70 1.46 9.81
CA GLY A 9 7.25 2.63 10.55
C GLY A 9 5.77 2.97 10.24
N PRO A 10 5.18 3.94 10.95
CA PRO A 10 3.74 4.24 10.90
C PRO A 10 3.16 4.51 9.49
N LEU A 11 4.00 4.58 8.46
CA LEU A 11 3.67 4.73 7.05
C LEU A 11 4.42 3.66 6.23
N SER A 12 3.84 2.48 6.08
CA SER A 12 4.35 1.42 5.18
C SER A 12 3.27 1.00 4.22
N VAL A 13 3.59 0.90 2.94
CA VAL A 13 2.66 0.35 1.93
C VAL A 13 2.46 -1.13 2.23
N PRO A 14 1.23 -1.61 2.44
CA PRO A 14 0.98 -3.02 2.69
C PRO A 14 1.16 -3.82 1.41
N ALA A 15 2.11 -4.75 1.41
CA ALA A 15 2.30 -5.70 0.31
C ALA A 15 1.36 -6.91 0.46
N LEU A 16 0.77 -7.37 -0.65
CA LEU A 16 0.09 -8.66 -0.73
C LEU A 16 1.13 -9.79 -0.56
N SER A 17 0.73 -10.89 0.08
CA SER A 17 1.50 -12.12 -0.01
C SER A 17 1.25 -12.80 -1.35
N SER A 18 2.14 -13.72 -1.76
CA SER A 18 1.98 -14.42 -3.04
C SER A 18 0.67 -15.21 -3.16
N ILE A 19 0.14 -15.74 -2.05
CA ILE A 19 -1.17 -16.42 -2.04
C ILE A 19 -2.32 -15.40 -2.10
N GLU A 20 -2.22 -14.29 -1.38
CA GLU A 20 -3.24 -13.23 -1.43
C GLU A 20 -3.35 -12.63 -2.85
N GLU A 21 -2.21 -12.44 -3.52
CA GLU A 21 -2.14 -11.98 -4.91
C GLU A 21 -2.77 -13.00 -5.87
N GLN A 22 -2.38 -14.28 -5.81
CA GLN A 22 -2.98 -15.34 -6.64
C GLN A 22 -4.50 -15.42 -6.46
N VAL A 23 -4.97 -15.47 -5.21
CA VAL A 23 -6.42 -15.53 -4.91
C VAL A 23 -7.14 -14.30 -5.48
N LEU A 24 -6.58 -13.09 -5.33
CA LEU A 24 -7.20 -11.88 -5.87
C LEU A 24 -7.23 -11.85 -7.40
N LEU A 25 -6.17 -12.30 -8.08
CA LEU A 25 -6.13 -12.35 -9.53
C LEU A 25 -7.21 -13.30 -10.08
N LEU A 26 -7.42 -14.46 -9.44
CA LEU A 26 -8.48 -15.39 -9.83
C LEU A 26 -9.89 -14.81 -9.56
N VAL A 27 -10.08 -14.13 -8.43
CA VAL A 27 -11.34 -13.42 -8.14
C VAL A 27 -11.59 -12.32 -9.16
N ALA A 28 -10.58 -11.53 -9.54
CA ALA A 28 -10.69 -10.48 -10.55
C ALA A 28 -10.98 -11.05 -11.94
N GLY A 29 -10.53 -12.28 -12.22
CA GLY A 29 -10.89 -13.06 -13.40
C GLY A 29 -12.30 -13.65 -13.37
N GLY A 30 -13.07 -13.43 -12.30
CA GLY A 30 -14.46 -13.89 -12.16
C GLY A 30 -14.61 -15.32 -11.60
N GLN A 31 -13.54 -15.95 -11.12
CA GLN A 31 -13.63 -17.27 -10.50
C GLN A 31 -14.35 -17.21 -9.15
N SER A 32 -15.17 -18.24 -8.86
CA SER A 32 -15.83 -18.38 -7.57
C SER A 32 -14.83 -18.84 -6.49
N HIS A 33 -15.11 -18.55 -5.21
CA HIS A 33 -14.23 -18.96 -4.12
C HIS A 33 -14.08 -20.49 -4.02
N SER A 34 -15.10 -21.27 -4.42
CA SER A 34 -15.00 -22.73 -4.45
C SER A 34 -14.07 -23.23 -5.56
N ALA A 35 -14.18 -22.67 -6.77
CA ALA A 35 -13.27 -23.01 -7.87
C ALA A 35 -11.81 -22.66 -7.53
N ILE A 36 -11.59 -21.51 -6.89
CA ILE A 36 -10.26 -21.09 -6.40
C ILE A 36 -9.75 -22.04 -5.31
N ALA A 37 -10.62 -22.50 -4.41
CA ALA A 37 -10.25 -23.45 -3.37
C ALA A 37 -9.75 -24.77 -3.98
N ASP A 38 -10.47 -25.28 -4.99
CA ASP A 38 -10.09 -26.48 -5.72
C ASP A 38 -8.77 -26.28 -6.49
N GLU A 39 -8.64 -25.18 -7.22
CA GLU A 39 -7.45 -24.85 -8.02
C GLU A 39 -6.17 -24.73 -7.17
N LEU A 40 -6.26 -24.02 -6.05
CA LEU A 40 -5.13 -23.77 -5.16
C LEU A 40 -4.95 -24.86 -4.08
N ARG A 41 -5.80 -25.89 -4.06
CA ARG A 41 -5.84 -26.95 -3.03
C ARG A 41 -5.93 -26.38 -1.61
N LEU A 42 -6.79 -25.40 -1.43
CA LEU A 42 -7.09 -24.75 -0.16
C LEU A 42 -8.52 -25.08 0.28
N SER A 43 -8.83 -24.87 1.57
CA SER A 43 -10.23 -24.91 1.99
C SER A 43 -10.95 -23.63 1.54
N LEU A 44 -12.27 -23.72 1.30
CA LEU A 44 -13.11 -22.55 0.99
C LEU A 44 -12.93 -21.44 2.04
N LYS A 45 -12.91 -21.81 3.33
CA LYS A 45 -12.69 -20.88 4.45
C LYS A 45 -11.32 -20.21 4.39
N THR A 46 -10.29 -20.92 3.94
CA THR A 46 -8.94 -20.36 3.76
C THR A 46 -8.95 -19.34 2.62
N VAL A 47 -9.63 -19.63 1.51
CA VAL A 47 -9.78 -18.68 0.41
C VAL A 47 -10.50 -17.42 0.86
N GLU A 48 -11.64 -17.54 1.56
CA GLU A 48 -12.38 -16.39 2.12
C GLU A 48 -11.50 -15.53 3.03
N TRP A 49 -10.69 -16.18 3.88
CA TRP A 49 -9.75 -15.49 4.75
C TRP A 49 -8.68 -14.73 3.95
N HIS A 50 -8.11 -15.33 2.92
CA HIS A 50 -7.15 -14.66 2.02
C HIS A 50 -7.79 -13.49 1.31
N VAL A 51 -9.01 -13.64 0.75
CA VAL A 51 -9.75 -12.55 0.09
C VAL A 51 -9.98 -11.38 1.04
N ALA A 52 -10.48 -11.65 2.26
CA ALA A 52 -10.75 -10.61 3.24
C ALA A 52 -9.47 -9.85 3.64
N ARG A 53 -8.38 -10.59 3.86
CA ARG A 53 -7.09 -10.01 4.23
C ARG A 53 -6.47 -9.19 3.11
N ALA A 54 -6.56 -9.69 1.87
CA ALA A 54 -6.03 -9.03 0.69
C ALA A 54 -6.80 -7.74 0.37
N ARG A 55 -8.14 -7.77 0.45
CA ARG A 55 -8.99 -6.56 0.32
C ARG A 55 -8.59 -5.48 1.32
N ARG A 56 -8.41 -5.84 2.60
CA ARG A 56 -7.97 -4.88 3.61
C ARG A 56 -6.63 -4.22 3.27
N LYS A 57 -5.70 -4.95 2.66
CA LYS A 57 -4.42 -4.39 2.22
C LYS A 57 -4.60 -3.45 1.01
N LEU A 58 -5.44 -3.82 0.05
CA LEU A 58 -5.77 -2.96 -1.08
C LEU A 58 -6.45 -1.66 -0.64
N ASP A 59 -7.38 -1.71 0.32
CA ASP A 59 -8.07 -0.53 0.86
C ASP A 59 -7.09 0.44 1.54
N GLN A 60 -6.15 -0.12 2.31
CA GLN A 60 -5.08 0.65 2.95
C GLN A 60 -4.16 1.31 1.92
N ALA A 61 -3.80 0.59 0.85
CA ALA A 61 -2.99 1.13 -0.24
C ALA A 61 -3.75 2.22 -1.03
N ALA A 62 -5.04 2.03 -1.30
CA ALA A 62 -5.89 3.02 -1.96
C ALA A 62 -5.99 4.31 -1.14
N THR A 63 -6.22 4.19 0.18
CA THR A 63 -6.23 5.33 1.10
C THR A 63 -4.89 6.08 1.07
N LEU A 64 -3.77 5.35 1.09
CA LEU A 64 -2.45 5.96 1.04
C LEU A 64 -2.20 6.67 -0.30
N ARG A 65 -2.62 6.06 -1.43
CA ARG A 65 -2.57 6.67 -2.75
C ARG A 65 -3.34 7.99 -2.79
N ASP A 66 -4.55 8.01 -2.26
CA ASP A 66 -5.40 9.21 -2.27
C ASP A 66 -4.75 10.36 -1.46
N ARG A 67 -4.14 10.03 -0.31
CA ARG A 67 -3.38 11.01 0.49
C ARG A 67 -2.13 11.52 -0.20
N VAL A 68 -1.41 10.65 -0.92
CA VAL A 68 -0.24 11.05 -1.72
C VAL A 68 -0.68 12.01 -2.83
N GLN A 69 -1.81 11.71 -3.50
CA GLN A 69 -2.35 12.57 -4.56
C GLN A 69 -2.77 13.95 -4.03
N GLU A 70 -3.39 13.99 -2.85
CA GLU A 70 -3.74 15.25 -2.19
C GLU A 70 -2.49 16.08 -1.84
N ALA A 71 -1.46 15.44 -1.28
CA ALA A 71 -0.21 16.11 -0.92
C ALA A 71 0.58 16.63 -2.14
N THR A 72 0.53 15.93 -3.28
CA THR A 72 1.21 16.36 -4.51
C THR A 72 0.43 17.40 -5.31
N SER A 73 -0.87 17.57 -5.04
CA SER A 73 -1.73 18.57 -5.70
C SER A 73 -1.61 19.98 -5.09
N VAL A 74 -0.93 20.12 -3.94
CA VAL A 74 -0.67 21.44 -3.33
C VAL A 74 0.45 22.14 -4.11
N PRO A 75 0.25 23.37 -4.64
CA PRO A 75 1.33 24.12 -5.22
C PRO A 75 2.39 24.37 -4.14
N ILE A 76 3.62 23.95 -4.43
CA ILE A 76 4.79 24.30 -3.65
C ILE A 76 4.81 25.82 -3.62
N GLN A 77 4.37 26.44 -2.52
CA GLN A 77 4.48 27.88 -2.35
C GLN A 77 5.97 28.18 -2.47
N THR A 78 6.33 28.82 -3.58
CA THR A 78 7.64 29.38 -3.83
C THR A 78 7.92 30.33 -2.67
N ALA A 79 8.58 29.82 -1.64
CA ALA A 79 9.18 30.66 -0.63
C ALA A 79 10.26 31.43 -1.38
N GLU A 80 9.95 32.69 -1.70
CA GLU A 80 10.93 33.65 -2.18
C GLU A 80 12.04 33.70 -1.14
N PHE A 81 13.16 33.06 -1.46
CA PHE A 81 14.38 33.20 -0.69
C PHE A 81 14.93 34.59 -1.02
N THR A 82 14.47 35.60 -0.29
CA THR A 82 15.09 36.93 -0.34
C THR A 82 16.50 36.79 0.22
N VAL A 83 17.48 36.64 -0.68
CA VAL A 83 18.89 36.79 -0.35
C VAL A 83 19.09 38.24 0.07
N THR A 84 19.02 38.51 1.37
CA THR A 84 19.52 39.77 1.93
C THR A 84 21.03 39.74 1.78
N THR A 85 21.53 40.36 0.72
CA THR A 85 22.95 40.68 0.58
C THR A 85 23.28 41.76 1.61
N GLU A 86 23.72 41.36 2.79
CA GLU A 86 24.33 42.30 3.73
C GLU A 86 25.72 42.70 3.22
N GLY A 87 25.85 43.98 2.90
CA GLY A 87 27.02 44.59 2.30
C GLY A 87 28.25 44.52 3.19
N GLY A 88 29.31 43.92 2.64
CA GLY A 88 30.68 44.11 3.12
C GLY A 88 31.11 45.56 2.86
N LYS A 89 31.37 46.31 3.93
CA LYS A 89 31.99 47.63 3.88
C LYS A 89 33.45 47.50 3.40
N GLN A 90 33.83 48.44 2.53
CA GLN A 90 35.19 48.69 2.05
C GLN A 90 36.08 49.24 3.15
#